data_AF-B4IPI6-F1
#
_entry.id   AF-B4IPI6-F1
#
_cell.length_a   1.000
_cell.length_b   1.000
_cell.length_c   1.000
_cell.angle_alpha   90.00
_cell.angle_beta   90.00
_cell.angle_gamma   90.00
#
_symmetry.space_group_name_H-M   'P 1'
#
loop_
_entity.id
_entity.type
_entity.pdbx_description
1 polymer ?
#
loop_
_entity_poly.entity_id
_entity_poly.type
_entity_poly.pdbx_seq_one_letter_code
_entity_poly.pdbx_strand_id
1 'polypeptide(L)'
;MFLSGYWLQVVLSWAVVAFATATVVVAVQKAQLERDLRDVQDKIDVFEEWNGEGRTRIKREDTTDYRLPTNLVPTHYELYWHPDLETGNFTGQQRISIKVVEATNQIILHSYLLDITSVYVLNREVEKFELEEERQFLIITLTEELPVDASITLGIIFGGQMKDKLVGLYSSTYLNEAGATRTISTTKFEPTYARQAFPCFDEPAMKATFAITVVHPSGSYHAVSNMQQTVSSSKQTIKMG
;
A
#
# COMPACT_ATOMS: atom_id res chain seq x y z
N MET A 1 56.87 -34.84 5.77
CA MET A 1 55.79 -35.39 6.61
C MET A 1 54.82 -34.31 7.14
N PHE A 2 54.74 -33.12 6.53
CA PHE A 2 53.94 -31.98 7.04
C PHE A 2 52.68 -31.65 6.24
N LEU A 3 52.48 -32.22 5.04
CA LEU A 3 51.29 -31.95 4.24
C LEU A 3 50.02 -32.66 4.78
N SER A 4 50.14 -33.83 5.42
CA SER A 4 48.96 -34.61 5.84
C SER A 4 48.17 -33.96 6.98
N GLY A 5 48.83 -33.24 7.89
CA GLY A 5 48.16 -32.60 9.04
C GLY A 5 47.36 -31.34 8.68
N TYR A 6 47.85 -30.55 7.72
CA TYR A 6 47.17 -29.33 7.27
C TYR A 6 45.87 -29.66 6.53
N TRP A 7 45.91 -30.65 5.62
CA TRP A 7 44.72 -31.12 4.93
C TRP A 7 43.68 -31.71 5.89
N LEU A 8 44.12 -32.41 6.95
CA LEU A 8 43.23 -32.91 7.98
C LEU A 8 42.53 -31.76 8.73
N GLN A 9 43.26 -30.70 9.09
CA GLN A 9 42.68 -29.53 9.77
C GLN A 9 41.69 -28.76 8.89
N VAL A 10 42.01 -28.58 7.60
CA VAL A 10 41.10 -27.93 6.65
C VAL A 10 39.82 -28.73 6.49
N VAL A 11 39.90 -30.05 6.30
CA VAL A 11 38.72 -30.92 6.19
C VAL A 11 37.89 -30.90 7.48
N LEU A 12 38.52 -30.92 8.66
CA LEU A 12 37.81 -30.80 9.94
C LEU A 12 37.08 -29.46 10.06
N SER A 13 37.71 -28.36 9.65
CA SER A 13 37.11 -27.02 9.71
C SER A 13 35.88 -26.91 8.81
N TRP A 14 35.98 -27.39 7.56
CA TRP A 14 34.84 -27.45 6.63
C TRP A 14 33.72 -28.37 7.15
N ALA A 15 34.07 -29.49 7.79
CA ALA A 15 33.08 -30.39 8.39
C ALA A 15 32.31 -29.73 9.54
N VAL A 16 33.00 -28.96 10.41
CA VAL A 16 32.34 -28.24 11.52
C VAL A 16 31.44 -27.13 11.00
N VAL A 17 31.87 -26.37 9.99
CA VAL A 17 31.04 -25.31 9.37
C VAL A 17 29.81 -25.92 8.70
N ALA A 18 29.97 -27.00 7.92
CA ALA A 18 28.85 -27.68 7.27
C ALA A 18 27.86 -28.26 8.28
N PHE A 19 28.35 -28.78 9.41
CA PHE A 19 27.49 -29.25 10.49
C PHE A 19 26.71 -28.10 11.15
N ALA A 20 27.37 -26.97 11.44
CA ALA A 20 26.74 -25.80 12.03
C ALA A 20 25.70 -25.15 11.10
N THR A 21 25.95 -25.07 9.79
CA THR A 21 24.97 -24.55 8.85
C THR A 21 23.77 -25.49 8.73
N ALA A 22 23.99 -26.80 8.70
CA ALA A 22 22.91 -27.79 8.68
C ALA A 22 22.02 -27.71 9.92
N THR A 23 22.60 -27.56 11.12
CA THR A 23 21.80 -27.43 12.35
C THR A 23 20.96 -26.15 12.38
N VAL A 24 21.50 -25.03 11.90
CA VAL A 24 20.74 -23.76 11.80
C VAL A 24 19.60 -23.89 10.80
N VAL A 25 19.84 -24.45 9.61
CA VAL A 25 18.78 -24.64 8.59
C VAL A 25 17.67 -25.54 9.13
N VAL A 26 18.01 -26.65 9.76
CA VAL A 26 17.03 -27.55 10.39
C VAL A 26 16.26 -26.85 11.50
N ALA A 27 16.93 -26.03 12.33
CA ALA A 27 16.26 -25.27 13.38
C ALA A 27 15.28 -24.23 12.82
N VAL A 28 15.65 -23.51 11.74
CA VAL A 28 14.77 -22.55 11.06
C VAL A 28 13.58 -23.26 10.42
N GLN A 29 13.79 -24.37 9.71
CA GLN A 29 12.72 -25.17 9.12
C GLN A 29 11.77 -25.71 10.20
N LYS A 30 12.30 -26.19 11.32
CA LYS A 30 11.51 -26.65 12.45
C LYS A 30 10.69 -25.51 13.07
N ALA A 31 11.29 -24.34 13.27
CA ALA A 31 10.58 -23.18 13.81
C ALA A 31 9.48 -22.65 12.87
N GLN A 32 9.71 -22.71 11.56
CA GLN A 32 8.70 -22.42 10.54
C GLN A 32 7.53 -23.41 10.65
N LEU A 33 7.84 -24.72 10.67
CA LEU A 33 6.85 -25.78 10.76
C LEU A 33 6.03 -25.72 12.05
N GLU A 34 6.65 -25.41 13.19
CA GLU A 34 5.94 -25.22 14.45
C GLU A 34 5.02 -23.99 14.43
N ARG A 35 5.39 -22.93 13.70
CA ARG A 35 4.47 -21.77 13.49
C ARG A 35 3.28 -22.17 12.62
N ASP A 36 3.52 -22.88 11.53
CA ASP A 36 2.46 -23.33 10.63
C ASP A 36 1.52 -24.33 11.32
N LEU A 37 2.06 -25.25 12.14
CA LEU A 37 1.26 -26.18 12.94
C LEU A 37 0.43 -25.46 14.01
N ARG A 38 0.94 -24.39 14.63
CA ARG A 38 0.17 -23.56 15.57
C ARG A 38 -1.00 -22.86 14.88
N ASP A 39 -0.77 -22.25 13.71
CA ASP A 39 -1.84 -21.61 12.93
C ASP A 39 -2.92 -22.61 12.48
N VAL A 40 -2.51 -23.83 12.11
CA VAL A 40 -3.46 -24.91 11.77
C VAL A 40 -4.22 -25.39 13.00
N GLN A 41 -3.56 -25.55 14.15
CA GLN A 41 -4.22 -25.93 15.40
C GLN A 41 -5.21 -24.85 15.83
N ASP A 42 -4.85 -23.57 15.77
CA ASP A 42 -5.75 -22.46 16.08
C ASP A 42 -6.99 -22.48 15.16
N LYS A 43 -6.83 -22.80 13.88
CA LYS A 43 -7.95 -22.96 12.93
C LYS A 43 -8.81 -24.19 13.21
N ILE A 44 -8.20 -25.30 13.62
CA ILE A 44 -8.92 -26.53 14.00
C ILE A 44 -9.69 -26.30 15.29
N ASP A 45 -9.09 -25.67 16.30
CA ASP A 45 -9.74 -25.32 17.56
C ASP A 45 -10.94 -24.41 17.31
N VAL A 46 -10.80 -23.40 16.43
CA VAL A 46 -11.91 -22.55 15.99
C VAL A 46 -13.01 -23.34 15.26
N PHE A 47 -12.65 -24.37 14.50
CA PHE A 47 -13.60 -25.20 13.76
C PHE A 47 -14.29 -26.25 14.64
N GLU A 48 -13.57 -26.85 15.59
CA GLU A 48 -14.12 -27.78 16.59
C GLU A 48 -15.02 -27.03 17.58
N GLU A 49 -14.67 -25.79 17.97
CA GLU A 49 -15.51 -24.85 18.73
C GLU A 49 -16.79 -24.48 17.96
N TRP A 50 -16.76 -24.45 16.62
CA TRP A 50 -17.94 -24.19 15.79
C TRP A 50 -18.87 -25.40 15.64
N ASN A 51 -18.34 -26.62 15.70
CA ASN A 51 -19.11 -27.86 15.51
C ASN A 51 -19.58 -28.53 16.81
N GLY A 52 -18.98 -28.20 17.95
CA GLY A 52 -19.36 -28.72 19.26
C GLY A 52 -20.42 -27.86 19.97
N GLU A 53 -21.68 -28.30 19.91
CA GLU A 53 -22.81 -27.88 20.75
C GLU A 53 -23.46 -26.51 20.50
N GLY A 54 -24.72 -26.56 20.06
CA GLY A 54 -25.58 -25.39 19.97
C GLY A 54 -26.01 -24.88 21.35
N ARG A 55 -25.52 -23.69 21.73
CA ARG A 55 -26.31 -22.53 22.22
C ARG A 55 -25.39 -21.43 22.75
N THR A 56 -25.72 -20.20 22.33
CA THR A 56 -25.16 -18.90 22.75
C THR A 56 -23.76 -18.59 22.18
N ARG A 57 -23.75 -17.96 21.00
CA ARG A 57 -22.60 -17.17 20.51
C ARG A 57 -22.17 -16.23 21.64
N ILE A 58 -21.08 -16.53 22.34
CA ILE A 58 -20.26 -15.45 22.90
C ILE A 58 -19.66 -14.77 21.69
N LYS A 59 -20.34 -13.70 21.26
CA LYS A 59 -19.84 -12.77 20.26
C LYS A 59 -18.53 -12.27 20.84
N ARG A 60 -17.37 -12.75 20.34
CA ARG A 60 -16.12 -12.03 20.55
C ARG A 60 -16.40 -10.63 20.04
N GLU A 61 -16.47 -9.69 20.95
CA GLU A 61 -16.67 -8.29 20.64
C GLU A 61 -15.36 -7.83 20.02
N ASP A 62 -15.25 -8.03 18.70
CA ASP A 62 -14.27 -7.35 17.88
C ASP A 62 -14.71 -5.88 17.90
N THR A 63 -14.16 -5.11 18.85
CA THR A 63 -14.51 -3.71 19.09
C THR A 63 -13.77 -2.76 18.14
N THR A 64 -12.94 -3.29 17.24
CA THR A 64 -12.17 -2.49 16.29
C THR A 64 -13.11 -1.96 15.20
N ASP A 65 -13.38 -0.65 15.23
CA ASP A 65 -14.16 0.03 14.20
C ASP A 65 -13.29 0.34 12.98
N TYR A 66 -13.60 -0.33 11.87
CA TYR A 66 -12.94 -0.16 10.57
C TYR A 66 -13.53 0.97 9.73
N ARG A 67 -14.59 1.64 10.19
CA ARG A 67 -15.20 2.76 9.49
C ARG A 67 -14.41 4.04 9.72
N LEU A 68 -14.33 4.86 8.68
CA LEU A 68 -13.85 6.22 8.80
C LEU A 68 -14.83 7.05 9.64
N PRO A 69 -14.32 7.96 10.48
CA PRO A 69 -15.15 8.97 11.13
C PRO A 69 -15.91 9.83 10.11
N THR A 70 -17.11 10.27 10.48
CA THR A 70 -17.98 11.08 9.61
C THR A 70 -17.78 12.58 9.74
N ASN A 71 -16.80 13.01 10.53
CA ASN A 71 -16.47 14.41 10.82
C ASN A 71 -15.92 15.19 9.60
N LEU A 72 -15.40 14.48 8.59
CA LEU A 72 -14.79 15.05 7.39
C LEU A 72 -15.43 14.48 6.13
N VAL A 73 -15.74 15.35 5.16
CA VAL A 73 -16.36 14.96 3.88
C VAL A 73 -15.48 15.43 2.72
N PRO A 74 -14.93 14.51 1.89
CA PRO A 74 -14.19 14.90 0.70
C PRO A 74 -15.13 15.49 -0.35
N THR A 75 -14.69 16.55 -1.03
CA THR A 75 -15.49 17.22 -2.07
C THR A 75 -14.84 17.15 -3.45
N HIS A 76 -13.51 17.26 -3.49
CA HIS A 76 -12.73 17.23 -4.73
C HIS A 76 -11.35 16.61 -4.53
N TYR A 77 -10.87 15.89 -5.55
CA TYR A 77 -9.53 15.34 -5.64
C TYR A 77 -8.83 15.87 -6.88
N GLU A 78 -7.65 16.45 -6.70
CA GLU A 78 -6.65 16.63 -7.75
C GLU A 78 -5.62 15.51 -7.61
N LEU A 79 -5.61 14.56 -8.54
CA LEU A 79 -4.75 13.39 -8.48
C LEU A 79 -3.74 13.40 -9.63
N TYR A 80 -2.46 13.32 -9.29
CA TYR A 80 -1.35 13.22 -10.22
C TYR A 80 -0.67 11.87 -10.04
N TRP A 81 -0.54 11.11 -11.12
CA TRP A 81 0.21 9.86 -11.16
C TRP A 81 1.34 9.91 -12.18
N HIS A 82 2.49 9.40 -11.77
CA HIS A 82 3.63 9.15 -12.64
C HIS A 82 4.08 7.70 -12.47
N PRO A 83 3.44 6.77 -13.19
CA PRO A 83 3.87 5.38 -13.27
C PRO A 83 5.13 5.26 -14.12
N ASP A 84 6.11 4.52 -13.60
CA ASP A 84 7.29 4.10 -14.32
C ASP A 84 7.13 2.63 -14.74
N LEU A 85 6.95 2.43 -16.05
CA LEU A 85 6.70 1.12 -16.64
C LEU A 85 7.96 0.24 -16.73
N GLU A 86 9.16 0.82 -16.58
CA GLU A 86 10.42 0.08 -16.60
C GLU A 86 10.72 -0.48 -15.20
N THR A 87 10.64 0.36 -14.18
CA THR A 87 10.90 -0.07 -12.79
C THR A 87 9.71 -0.77 -12.18
N GLY A 88 8.49 -0.49 -12.65
CA GLY A 88 7.24 -0.99 -12.06
C GLY A 88 6.83 -0.25 -10.78
N ASN A 89 7.44 0.89 -10.50
CA ASN A 89 7.08 1.78 -9.40
C ASN A 89 6.23 2.94 -9.89
N PHE A 90 5.56 3.64 -8.98
CA PHE A 90 4.92 4.90 -9.29
C PHE A 90 5.17 5.93 -8.19
N THR A 91 5.15 7.20 -8.61
CA THR A 91 5.05 8.33 -7.71
C THR A 91 3.72 9.02 -7.94
N GLY A 92 3.17 9.58 -6.88
CA GLY A 92 1.90 10.26 -6.91
C GLY A 92 1.91 11.49 -6.01
N GLN A 93 1.10 12.45 -6.41
CA GLN A 93 0.76 13.60 -5.60
C GLN A 93 -0.74 13.79 -5.67
N GLN A 94 -1.35 14.17 -4.55
CA GLN A 94 -2.74 14.55 -4.54
C GLN A 94 -2.99 15.80 -3.72
N ARG A 95 -4.08 16.48 -4.06
CA ARG A 95 -4.75 17.44 -3.19
C ARG A 95 -6.20 17.01 -3.01
N ILE A 96 -6.67 17.05 -1.77
CA ILE A 96 -8.04 16.72 -1.42
C ILE A 96 -8.66 17.97 -0.81
N SER A 97 -9.73 18.47 -1.43
CA SER A 97 -10.61 19.46 -0.80
C SER A 97 -11.56 18.73 0.14
N ILE A 98 -11.60 19.14 1.41
CA ILE A 98 -12.36 18.48 2.46
C ILE A 98 -13.21 19.53 3.18
N LYS A 99 -14.48 19.22 3.39
CA LYS A 99 -15.39 19.98 4.25
C LYS A 99 -15.41 19.37 5.65
N VAL A 100 -15.27 20.21 6.67
CA VAL A 100 -15.37 19.82 8.07
C VAL A 100 -16.83 19.93 8.51
N VAL A 101 -17.44 18.81 8.93
CA VAL A 101 -18.83 18.78 9.40
C VAL A 101 -18.92 18.70 10.93
N GLU A 102 -17.88 18.17 11.57
CA GLU A 102 -17.73 18.15 13.02
C GLU A 102 -16.31 18.58 13.38
N ALA A 103 -16.15 19.34 14.47
CA ALA A 103 -14.86 19.87 14.87
C ALA A 103 -13.89 18.73 15.22
N THR A 104 -12.65 18.86 14.76
CA THR A 104 -11.64 17.81 14.92
C THR A 104 -10.24 18.33 14.63
N ASN A 105 -9.24 17.80 15.31
CA ASN A 105 -7.83 18.02 14.97
C ASN A 105 -7.21 16.84 14.20
N GLN A 106 -8.01 15.85 13.80
CA GLN A 106 -7.52 14.65 13.10
C GLN A 106 -8.17 14.51 11.73
N ILE A 107 -7.34 14.19 10.74
CA ILE A 107 -7.78 13.77 9.41
C ILE A 107 -7.41 12.30 9.24
N ILE A 108 -8.41 11.44 9.14
CA ILE A 108 -8.25 10.00 8.99
C ILE A 108 -8.81 9.59 7.63
N LEU A 109 -8.00 8.87 6.85
CA LEU A 109 -8.37 8.32 5.55
C LEU A 109 -7.67 6.97 5.33
N HIS A 110 -8.08 6.21 4.32
CA HIS A 110 -7.47 4.92 4.01
C HIS A 110 -6.15 5.06 3.24
N SER A 111 -5.16 4.24 3.58
CA SER A 111 -3.90 4.10 2.87
C SER A 111 -3.32 2.71 3.15
N TYR A 112 -2.93 1.97 2.11
CA TYR A 112 -2.37 0.62 2.27
C TYR A 112 -1.26 0.33 1.24
N LEU A 113 -0.11 -0.17 1.71
CA LEU A 113 1.06 -0.48 0.86
C LEU A 113 1.54 0.71 0.01
N LEU A 114 1.50 1.91 0.59
CA LEU A 114 1.97 3.16 0.00
C LEU A 114 3.05 3.79 0.89
N ASP A 115 4.09 4.31 0.24
CA ASP A 115 5.17 5.04 0.89
C ASP A 115 4.82 6.52 0.96
N ILE A 116 4.38 7.01 2.13
CA ILE A 116 4.00 8.42 2.32
C ILE A 116 5.26 9.26 2.57
N THR A 117 5.61 10.12 1.61
CA THR A 117 6.83 10.94 1.68
C THR A 117 6.56 12.31 2.33
N SER A 118 5.38 12.88 2.11
CA SER A 118 5.03 14.19 2.65
C SER A 118 3.51 14.33 2.81
N VAL A 119 3.11 14.97 3.90
CA VAL A 119 1.72 15.34 4.20
C VAL A 119 1.72 16.80 4.63
N TYR A 120 0.82 17.60 4.08
CA TYR A 120 0.64 19.00 4.47
C TYR A 120 -0.83 19.41 4.35
N VAL A 121 -1.25 20.38 5.17
CA VAL A 121 -2.57 21.01 5.07
C VAL A 121 -2.37 22.50 4.81
N LEU A 122 -3.01 23.05 3.78
CA LEU A 122 -2.81 24.47 3.43
C LEU A 122 -3.21 25.38 4.59
N ASN A 123 -2.32 26.30 4.96
CA ASN A 123 -2.49 27.26 6.06
C ASN A 123 -2.72 26.64 7.44
N ARG A 124 -2.29 25.39 7.66
CA ARG A 124 -2.37 24.68 8.94
C ARG A 124 -1.07 23.92 9.18
N GLU A 125 -0.70 23.77 10.45
CA GLU A 125 0.47 22.99 10.82
C GLU A 125 0.08 21.53 11.12
N VAL A 126 0.83 20.60 10.54
CA VAL A 126 0.70 19.16 10.80
C VAL A 126 1.67 18.80 11.92
N GLU A 127 1.16 18.30 13.03
CA GLU A 127 1.98 17.85 14.15
C GLU A 127 2.70 16.54 13.80
N LYS A 128 1.93 15.55 13.34
CA LYS A 128 2.43 14.25 12.92
C LYS A 128 1.47 13.55 11.97
N PHE A 129 1.96 12.53 11.28
CA PHE A 129 1.12 11.55 10.61
C PHE A 129 1.65 10.13 10.89
N GLU A 130 0.76 9.16 10.91
CA GLU A 130 1.09 7.75 11.15
C GLU A 130 0.24 6.83 10.27
N LEU A 131 0.84 5.71 9.86
CA LEU A 131 0.16 4.65 9.14
C LEU A 131 -0.21 3.54 10.13
N GLU A 132 -1.48 3.17 10.15
CA GLU A 132 -1.98 2.09 10.98
C GLU A 132 -2.33 0.89 10.11
N GLU A 133 -1.61 -0.21 10.28
CA GLU A 133 -1.72 -1.38 9.39
C GLU A 133 -3.03 -2.14 9.55
N GLU A 134 -3.55 -2.25 10.78
CA GLU A 134 -4.74 -3.05 11.10
C GLU A 134 -5.99 -2.53 10.39
N ARG A 135 -6.29 -1.24 10.55
CA ARG A 135 -7.43 -0.60 9.86
C ARG A 135 -7.07 0.00 8.50
N GLN A 136 -5.78 -0.05 8.13
CA GLN A 136 -5.25 0.52 6.88
C GLN A 136 -5.50 2.03 6.79
N PHE A 137 -5.26 2.73 7.89
CA PHE A 137 -5.49 4.16 8.01
C PHE A 137 -4.19 4.96 7.88
N LEU A 138 -4.30 6.13 7.27
CA LEU A 138 -3.38 7.24 7.44
C LEU A 138 -4.05 8.23 8.40
N ILE A 139 -3.46 8.39 9.57
CA ILE A 139 -3.93 9.29 10.63
C ILE A 139 -3.04 10.52 10.62
N ILE A 140 -3.63 11.70 10.42
CA ILE A 140 -2.91 12.98 10.37
C ILE A 140 -3.42 13.83 11.54
N THR A 141 -2.52 14.20 12.45
CA THR A 141 -2.84 15.06 13.61
C THR A 141 -2.36 16.48 13.34
N LEU A 142 -3.25 17.44 13.56
CA LEU A 142 -2.98 18.87 13.45
C LEU A 142 -2.75 19.48 14.84
N THR A 143 -1.94 20.54 14.90
CA THR A 143 -1.69 21.29 16.13
C THR A 143 -2.92 22.11 16.57
N GLU A 144 -3.76 22.49 15.61
CA GLU A 144 -4.99 23.25 15.83
C GLU A 144 -6.22 22.44 15.42
N GLU A 145 -7.31 22.66 16.14
CA GLU A 145 -8.61 22.09 15.79
C GLU A 145 -9.18 22.76 14.52
N LEU A 146 -9.73 21.93 13.64
CA LEU A 146 -10.50 22.38 12.49
C LEU A 146 -11.92 22.74 12.94
N PRO A 147 -12.36 24.00 12.75
CA PRO A 147 -13.70 24.40 13.14
C PRO A 147 -14.73 23.81 12.17
N VAL A 148 -15.96 23.61 12.67
CA VAL A 148 -17.12 23.22 11.86
C VAL A 148 -17.30 24.18 10.68
N ASP A 149 -17.71 23.64 9.54
CA ASP A 149 -17.88 24.35 8.25
C ASP A 149 -16.60 24.90 7.61
N ALA A 150 -15.42 24.65 8.20
CA ALA A 150 -14.16 24.93 7.52
C ALA A 150 -14.01 24.11 6.23
N SER A 151 -13.35 24.71 5.24
CA SER A 151 -12.89 24.03 4.04
C SER A 151 -11.37 23.99 4.06
N ILE A 152 -10.80 22.79 3.96
CA ILE A 152 -9.35 22.60 3.97
C ILE A 152 -8.88 21.92 2.68
N THR A 153 -7.59 22.08 2.39
CA THR A 153 -6.92 21.36 1.31
C THR A 153 -5.78 20.55 1.90
N LEU A 154 -5.92 19.23 1.84
CA LEU A 154 -4.92 18.26 2.25
C LEU A 154 -4.07 17.87 1.06
N GLY A 155 -2.75 18.05 1.14
CA GLY A 155 -1.78 17.60 0.15
C GLY A 155 -1.00 16.39 0.64
N ILE A 156 -0.86 15.37 -0.20
CA ILE A 156 -0.09 14.16 0.10
C ILE A 156 0.81 13.81 -1.09
N ILE A 157 2.08 13.53 -0.82
CA ILE A 157 3.05 12.96 -1.76
C ILE A 157 3.32 11.52 -1.36
N PHE A 158 3.13 10.60 -2.28
CA PHE A 158 3.21 9.16 -2.02
C PHE A 158 3.90 8.41 -3.16
N GLY A 159 4.40 7.22 -2.84
CA GLY A 159 4.92 6.25 -3.80
C GLY A 159 4.31 4.87 -3.60
N GLY A 160 4.51 3.99 -4.57
CA GLY A 160 4.11 2.59 -4.46
C GLY A 160 4.64 1.73 -5.60
N GLN A 161 4.35 0.43 -5.52
CA GLN A 161 4.75 -0.56 -6.52
C GLN A 161 3.55 -1.13 -7.26
N MET A 162 3.71 -1.37 -8.56
CA MET A 162 2.70 -1.93 -9.48
C MET A 162 2.94 -3.40 -9.82
N LYS A 163 4.13 -3.94 -9.51
CA LYS A 163 4.50 -5.32 -9.83
C LYS A 163 3.75 -6.31 -8.94
N ASP A 164 3.53 -7.51 -9.48
CA ASP A 164 2.96 -8.66 -8.78
C ASP A 164 1.60 -8.40 -8.11
N LYS A 165 0.80 -7.51 -8.72
CA LYS A 165 -0.52 -7.09 -8.24
C LYS A 165 -1.58 -7.28 -9.33
N LEU A 166 -2.83 -7.46 -8.89
CA LEU A 166 -4.03 -7.51 -9.75
C LEU A 166 -5.09 -6.46 -9.35
N VAL A 167 -4.78 -5.64 -8.36
CA VAL A 167 -5.68 -4.66 -7.73
C VAL A 167 -4.91 -3.37 -7.41
N GLY A 168 -5.63 -2.29 -7.14
CA GLY A 168 -5.03 -0.97 -6.99
C GLY A 168 -4.53 -0.46 -8.33
N LEU A 169 -3.37 0.19 -8.34
CA LEU A 169 -2.61 0.53 -9.54
C LEU A 169 -1.58 -0.56 -9.78
N TYR A 170 -1.70 -1.30 -10.89
CA TYR A 170 -0.87 -2.47 -11.16
C TYR A 170 -0.39 -2.51 -12.61
N SER A 171 0.67 -3.29 -12.81
CA SER A 171 1.30 -3.48 -14.12
C SER A 171 0.79 -4.76 -14.78
N SER A 172 0.53 -4.69 -16.09
CA SER A 172 0.13 -5.85 -16.90
C SER A 172 0.95 -5.88 -18.18
N THR A 173 1.17 -7.07 -18.76
CA THR A 173 1.95 -7.24 -19.97
C THR A 173 1.13 -7.91 -21.08
N TYR A 174 1.37 -7.50 -22.33
CA TYR A 174 0.77 -8.10 -23.52
C TYR A 174 1.79 -8.14 -24.66
N LEU A 175 1.55 -9.01 -25.65
CA LEU A 175 2.34 -9.05 -26.88
C LEU A 175 1.74 -8.09 -27.91
N ASN A 176 2.54 -7.20 -28.47
CA ASN A 176 2.10 -6.37 -29.59
C ASN A 176 2.08 -7.17 -30.91
N GLU A 177 1.59 -6.55 -31.98
CA GLU A 177 1.52 -7.17 -33.32
C GLU A 177 2.90 -7.61 -33.87
N ALA A 178 3.98 -7.00 -33.39
CA ALA A 178 5.35 -7.35 -33.75
C ALA A 178 5.96 -8.47 -32.87
N GLY A 179 5.18 -9.07 -31.95
CA GLY A 179 5.62 -10.11 -31.03
C GLY A 179 6.48 -9.62 -29.87
N ALA A 180 6.60 -8.31 -29.66
CA ALA A 180 7.32 -7.73 -28.54
C ALA A 180 6.41 -7.56 -27.32
N THR A 181 6.91 -7.96 -26.15
CA THR A 181 6.23 -7.73 -24.86
C THR A 181 6.18 -6.25 -24.55
N ARG A 182 4.99 -5.75 -24.24
CA ARG A 182 4.73 -4.39 -23.77
C ARG A 182 4.09 -4.41 -22.40
N THR A 183 4.52 -3.50 -21.55
CA THR A 183 3.98 -3.29 -20.21
C THR A 183 3.03 -2.11 -20.22
N ILE A 184 1.91 -2.23 -19.51
CA ILE A 184 0.95 -1.15 -19.26
C ILE A 184 0.71 -1.01 -17.76
N SER A 185 0.24 0.16 -17.36
CA SER A 185 -0.30 0.40 -16.02
C SER A 185 -1.82 0.51 -16.12
N THR A 186 -2.53 -0.14 -15.21
CA THR A 186 -3.99 -0.19 -15.18
C THR A 186 -4.50 -0.22 -13.73
N THR A 187 -5.78 0.09 -13.53
CA THR A 187 -6.39 0.19 -12.20
C THR A 187 -7.52 -0.81 -12.01
N LYS A 188 -7.63 -1.37 -10.80
CA LYS A 188 -8.81 -2.12 -10.33
C LYS A 188 -9.04 -1.78 -8.86
N PHE A 189 -9.99 -0.90 -8.60
CA PHE A 189 -10.22 -0.33 -7.26
C PHE A 189 -11.34 -0.99 -6.47
N GLU A 190 -12.28 -1.66 -7.12
CA GLU A 190 -13.38 -2.31 -6.41
C GLU A 190 -12.92 -3.62 -5.73
N PRO A 191 -13.32 -3.88 -4.46
CA PRO A 191 -14.21 -3.04 -3.65
C PRO A 191 -13.49 -1.94 -2.84
N THR A 192 -12.28 -2.19 -2.34
CA THR A 192 -11.57 -1.33 -1.37
C THR A 192 -10.07 -1.23 -1.69
N TYR A 193 -9.72 -1.24 -2.98
CA TYR A 193 -8.35 -1.22 -3.46
C TYR A 193 -7.90 0.15 -3.97
N ALA A 194 -8.77 1.16 -3.95
CA ALA A 194 -8.35 2.54 -4.26
C ALA A 194 -7.25 3.00 -3.30
N ARG A 195 -7.38 2.64 -2.02
CA ARG A 195 -6.39 2.90 -0.95
C ARG A 195 -4.98 2.33 -1.20
N GLN A 196 -4.82 1.41 -2.17
CA GLN A 196 -3.53 0.86 -2.59
C GLN A 196 -2.86 1.64 -3.73
N ALA A 197 -3.58 2.59 -4.32
CA ALA A 197 -3.10 3.39 -5.45
C ALA A 197 -2.88 4.85 -5.06
N PHE A 198 -3.66 5.35 -4.08
CA PHE A 198 -3.54 6.68 -3.50
C PHE A 198 -4.29 6.71 -2.15
N PRO A 199 -3.85 7.53 -1.18
CA PRO A 199 -4.57 7.66 0.09
C PRO A 199 -5.93 8.34 -0.10
N CYS A 200 -7.05 7.75 0.33
CA CYS A 200 -8.37 8.32 0.09
C CYS A 200 -9.45 7.91 1.08
N PHE A 201 -10.59 8.61 1.06
CA PHE A 201 -11.80 8.25 1.79
C PHE A 201 -12.49 7.08 1.07
N ASP A 202 -11.88 5.89 1.12
CA ASP A 202 -12.26 4.68 0.37
C ASP A 202 -13.52 3.97 0.95
N GLU A 203 -14.62 4.72 1.05
CA GLU A 203 -15.95 4.22 1.41
C GLU A 203 -17.01 4.69 0.40
N PRO A 204 -17.91 3.81 -0.09
CA PRO A 204 -18.88 4.17 -1.13
C PRO A 204 -19.81 5.36 -0.82
N ALA A 205 -20.02 5.67 0.46
CA ALA A 205 -20.84 6.79 0.90
C ALA A 205 -20.14 8.15 0.72
N MET A 206 -18.81 8.18 0.68
CA MET A 206 -18.00 9.40 0.67
C MET A 206 -17.66 9.83 -0.77
N LYS A 207 -18.67 10.29 -1.51
CA LYS A 207 -18.53 10.69 -2.91
C LYS A 207 -17.79 12.02 -3.05
N ALA A 208 -16.92 12.11 -4.06
CA ALA A 208 -16.21 13.33 -4.44
C ALA A 208 -16.01 13.40 -5.96
N THR A 209 -15.61 14.57 -6.45
CA THR A 209 -15.22 14.78 -7.85
C THR A 209 -13.71 14.59 -8.02
N PHE A 210 -13.26 14.22 -9.23
CA PHE A 210 -11.86 13.91 -9.51
C PHE A 210 -11.34 14.65 -10.75
N ALA A 211 -10.21 15.33 -10.60
CA ALA A 211 -9.36 15.82 -11.67
C ALA A 211 -8.09 14.97 -11.71
N ILE A 212 -7.88 14.22 -12.79
CA ILE A 212 -6.79 13.22 -12.87
C ILE A 212 -5.77 13.66 -13.93
N THR A 213 -4.50 13.65 -13.53
CA THR A 213 -3.34 13.84 -14.41
C THR A 213 -2.48 12.58 -14.38
N VAL A 214 -2.21 12.00 -15.55
CA VAL A 214 -1.34 10.82 -15.67
C VAL A 214 -0.18 11.15 -16.59
N VAL A 215 1.04 10.95 -16.09
CA VAL A 215 2.25 11.00 -16.90
C VAL A 215 2.45 9.64 -17.55
N HIS A 216 2.77 9.65 -18.84
CA HIS A 216 3.12 8.45 -19.58
C HIS A 216 4.28 8.73 -20.54
N PRO A 217 5.01 7.70 -21.00
CA PRO A 217 6.03 7.88 -22.02
C PRO A 217 5.45 8.50 -23.29
N SER A 218 6.22 9.37 -23.94
CA SER A 218 5.86 9.92 -25.25
C SER A 218 5.89 8.83 -26.34
N GLY A 219 5.12 9.01 -27.41
CA GLY A 219 5.09 8.09 -28.54
C GLY A 219 3.85 7.20 -28.50
N SER A 220 4.04 5.88 -28.46
CA SER A 220 2.94 4.91 -28.64
C SER A 220 2.14 4.59 -27.37
N TYR A 221 2.31 5.36 -26.30
CA TYR A 221 1.51 5.21 -25.08
C TYR A 221 0.44 6.29 -25.04
N HIS A 222 -0.74 5.91 -24.56
CA HIS A 222 -1.89 6.78 -24.36
C HIS A 222 -2.42 6.57 -22.94
N ALA A 223 -2.83 7.66 -22.30
CA ALA A 223 -3.53 7.61 -21.03
C ALA A 223 -5.04 7.73 -21.26
N VAL A 224 -5.81 6.84 -20.63
CA VAL A 224 -7.27 6.87 -20.64
C VAL A 224 -7.78 6.88 -19.20
N SER A 225 -8.90 7.56 -18.98
CA SER A 225 -9.53 7.71 -17.68
C SER A 225 -11.05 7.84 -17.84
N ASN A 226 -11.78 8.02 -16.74
CA ASN A 226 -13.24 8.09 -16.72
C ASN A 226 -13.79 9.28 -17.52
N MET A 227 -13.04 10.39 -17.56
CA MET A 227 -13.41 11.62 -18.25
C MET A 227 -12.55 11.81 -19.50
N GLN A 228 -13.07 12.58 -20.46
CA GLN A 228 -12.33 12.92 -21.68
C GLN A 228 -11.10 13.78 -21.35
N GLN A 229 -10.01 13.56 -22.10
CA GLN A 229 -8.79 14.31 -21.93
C GLN A 229 -9.00 15.79 -22.29
N THR A 230 -8.82 16.68 -21.30
CA THR A 230 -8.97 18.13 -21.49
C THR A 230 -7.68 18.80 -21.94
N VAL A 231 -6.51 18.32 -21.50
CA VAL A 231 -5.20 18.93 -21.77
C VAL A 231 -4.14 17.85 -21.96
N SER A 232 -3.21 18.07 -22.91
CA SER A 232 -1.99 17.27 -23.07
C SER A 232 -0.78 18.21 -23.09
N SER A 233 0.26 17.90 -22.31
CA SER A 233 1.49 18.69 -22.28
C SER A 233 2.72 17.76 -22.34
N SER A 234 3.63 18.02 -23.27
CA SER A 234 4.91 17.30 -23.37
C SER A 234 5.98 18.01 -22.54
N LYS A 235 6.48 17.38 -21.47
CA LYS A 235 7.70 17.83 -20.78
C LYS A 235 8.89 17.02 -21.29
N GLN A 236 9.88 17.67 -21.91
CA GLN A 236 11.17 17.04 -22.22
C GLN A 236 12.04 17.05 -20.96
N THR A 237 12.43 15.88 -20.48
CA THR A 237 13.45 15.77 -19.43
C THR A 237 14.81 16.11 -20.06
N ILE A 238 15.34 17.30 -19.77
CA ILE A 238 16.71 17.67 -20.13
C ILE A 238 17.64 16.83 -19.24
N LYS A 239 18.26 15.79 -19.81
CA LYS A 239 19.39 15.12 -19.16
C LYS A 239 20.57 16.12 -19.16
N MET A 240 20.87 16.71 -18.01
CA MET A 240 22.19 17.32 -17.79
C MET A 240 23.21 16.17 -17.77
N GLY A 241 24.16 16.21 -18.71
CA GLY A 241 25.21 15.21 -18.84
C GLY A 241 26.35 15.37 -17.84
#